data_AF-A0A7V9NMA8-F1
#
_entry.id   AF-A0A7V9NMA8-F1
#
_cell.length_a   1.000
_cell.length_b   1.000
_cell.length_c   1.000
_cell.angle_alpha   90.00
_cell.angle_beta   90.00
_cell.angle_gamma   90.00
#
_symmetry.space_group_name_H-M   'P 1'
#
loop_
_entity.id
_entity.type
_entity.pdbx_description
1 polymer ?
#
loop_
_entity_poly.entity_id
_entity_poly.type
_entity_poly.pdbx_seq_one_letter_code
_entity_poly.pdbx_strand_id
1 'polypeptide(L)' 'MKISKFFLFVIFCIVALSSSLFAQTTLIGRSAAWKYLDNGSNQGAGWTAPAFNDSVWAAGNAQLGYGDGDEATIVS' A
#
# COMPACT_ATOMS: atom_id res chain seq x y z
N MET A 1 -22.73 27.11 -42.19
CA MET A 1 -22.77 26.52 -40.84
C MET A 1 -21.88 25.27 -40.75
N LYS A 2 -20.55 25.43 -40.72
CA LYS A 2 -19.58 24.32 -40.59
C LYS A 2 -18.52 24.55 -39.49
N ILE A 3 -18.54 25.71 -38.83
CA ILE A 3 -17.58 26.12 -37.79
C ILE A 3 -17.88 25.48 -36.41
N SER A 4 -19.15 25.18 -36.06
CA SER A 4 -19.50 24.79 -34.68
C SER A 4 -19.03 23.39 -34.26
N LYS A 5 -18.93 22.45 -35.21
CA LYS A 5 -18.50 21.07 -34.93
C LYS A 5 -16.99 20.95 -34.76
N PHE A 6 -16.22 21.77 -35.49
CA PHE A 6 -14.76 21.85 -35.34
C PHE A 6 -14.37 22.50 -34.00
N PHE A 7 -15.07 23.56 -33.59
CA PHE A 7 -14.83 24.23 -32.32
C PHE A 7 -15.16 23.34 -31.11
N LEU A 8 -16.26 22.57 -31.18
CA LEU A 8 -16.60 21.57 -30.16
C LEU A 8 -15.56 20.45 -30.06
N PHE A 9 -15.00 20.01 -31.19
CA PHE A 9 -13.96 18.98 -31.23
C PHE A 9 -12.65 19.46 -30.60
N VAL A 10 -12.27 20.72 -30.85
CA VAL A 10 -11.08 21.33 -30.24
C VAL A 10 -11.24 21.48 -28.73
N ILE A 11 -12.41 21.90 -28.24
CA ILE A 11 -12.71 21.95 -26.80
C ILE A 11 -12.66 20.55 -26.18
N PHE A 12 -13.22 19.54 -26.85
CA PHE A 12 -13.17 18.15 -26.40
C PHE A 12 -11.73 17.62 -26.32
N CYS A 13 -10.87 17.92 -27.30
CA CYS A 13 -9.45 17.58 -27.25
C CYS A 13 -8.73 18.28 -26.10
N ILE A 14 -8.96 19.58 -25.88
CA ILE A 14 -8.32 20.32 -24.78
C ILE A 14 -8.73 19.76 -23.42
N VAL A 15 -10.01 19.40 -23.23
CA VAL A 15 -10.51 18.78 -21.99
C VAL A 15 -9.94 17.36 -21.81
N ALA A 16 -9.82 16.57 -22.87
CA ALA A 16 -9.23 15.23 -22.81
C ALA A 16 -7.72 15.24 -22.47
N LEU A 17 -6.96 16.23 -22.97
CA LEU A 17 -5.54 16.41 -22.67
C LEU A 17 -5.27 17.00 -21.27
N SER A 18 -6.29 17.50 -20.56
CA SER A 18 -6.16 18.14 -19.24
C SER A 18 -6.41 17.18 -18.07
N SER A 19 -6.44 15.87 -18.31
CA SER A 19 -6.67 14.87 -17.27
C SER A 19 -5.42 14.68 -16.41
N SER A 20 -5.40 15.28 -15.22
CA SER A 20 -4.42 14.95 -14.19
C SER A 20 -4.65 13.51 -13.73
N LEU A 21 -3.73 12.60 -14.05
CA LEU A 21 -3.69 11.28 -13.42
C LEU A 21 -3.33 11.49 -11.95
N PHE A 22 -4.29 11.32 -11.04
CA PHE A 22 -3.95 11.09 -9.65
C PHE A 22 -3.23 9.74 -9.58
N ALA A 23 -1.89 9.76 -9.57
CA ALA A 23 -1.11 8.58 -9.26
C ALA A 23 -1.38 8.20 -7.80
N GLN A 24 -1.70 6.93 -7.57
CA GLN A 24 -1.91 6.41 -6.22
C GLN A 24 -0.59 6.43 -5.45
N THR A 25 -0.51 7.20 -4.37
CA THR A 25 0.61 7.12 -3.43
C THR A 25 0.53 5.79 -2.69
N THR A 26 1.56 4.96 -2.86
CA THR A 26 1.68 3.71 -2.12
C THR A 26 2.21 4.04 -0.72
N LEU A 27 1.33 4.00 0.29
CA LEU A 27 1.74 4.17 1.69
C LEU A 27 2.48 2.94 2.22
N ILE A 28 1.96 1.75 1.89
CA ILE A 28 2.57 0.47 2.25
C ILE A 28 2.57 -0.40 0.99
N GLY A 29 3.75 -0.81 0.54
CA GLY A 29 3.91 -1.67 -0.62
C GLY A 29 3.48 -3.11 -0.34
N ARG A 30 3.12 -3.83 -1.40
CA ARG A 30 3.07 -5.30 -1.33
C ARG A 30 4.45 -5.82 -0.94
N SER A 31 4.48 -6.86 -0.10
CA SER A 31 5.71 -7.43 0.44
C SER A 31 6.58 -6.49 1.28
N ALA A 32 5.98 -5.44 1.84
CA ALA A 32 6.65 -4.62 2.85
C ALA A 32 7.14 -5.48 4.03
N ALA A 33 8.28 -5.08 4.59
CA ALA A 33 8.82 -5.68 5.80
C ALA A 33 8.00 -5.23 7.02
N TRP A 34 7.65 -6.19 7.88
CA TRP A 34 6.95 -5.99 9.13
C TRP A 34 7.76 -6.56 10.27
N LYS A 35 7.73 -5.88 11.42
CA LYS A 35 8.12 -6.51 12.68
C LYS A 35 6.97 -7.32 13.24
N TYR A 36 7.28 -8.49 13.76
CA TYR A 36 6.30 -9.44 14.28
C TYR A 36 6.82 -10.15 15.52
N LEU A 37 5.88 -10.62 16.34
CA LEU A 37 6.15 -11.44 17.51
C LEU A 37 5.14 -12.60 17.52
N ASP A 38 5.63 -13.79 17.24
CA ASP A 38 4.89 -15.05 17.06
C ASP A 38 4.98 -15.99 18.27
N ASN A 39 5.64 -15.57 19.36
CA ASN A 39 5.88 -16.39 20.55
C ASN A 39 4.65 -16.63 21.46
N GLY A 40 3.45 -16.18 21.06
CA GLY A 40 2.23 -16.32 21.84
C GLY A 40 2.11 -15.47 23.12
N SER A 41 3.07 -14.58 23.41
CA SER A 41 2.97 -13.71 24.60
C SER A 41 1.95 -12.58 24.40
N ASN A 42 1.44 -12.02 25.50
CA ASN A 42 0.54 -10.86 25.48
C ASN A 42 1.34 -9.56 25.70
N GLN A 43 1.30 -8.65 24.72
CA GLN A 43 2.09 -7.41 24.72
C GLN A 43 1.35 -6.25 25.43
N GLY A 44 0.15 -6.52 25.96
CA GLY A 44 -0.75 -5.52 26.51
C GLY A 44 -1.33 -4.61 25.42
N ALA A 45 -1.91 -3.48 25.81
CA ALA A 45 -2.47 -2.50 24.86
C ALA A 45 -1.43 -1.50 24.32
N GLY A 46 -0.21 -1.50 24.86
CA GLY A 46 0.80 -0.48 24.57
C GLY A 46 1.58 -0.69 23.27
N TRP A 47 1.49 -1.87 22.63
CA TRP A 47 2.32 -2.21 21.47
C TRP A 47 2.00 -1.37 20.22
N THR A 48 0.81 -0.78 20.15
CA THR A 48 0.39 0.10 19.05
C THR A 48 0.85 1.56 19.21
N ALA A 49 1.46 1.91 20.35
CA ALA A 49 1.92 3.27 20.60
C ALA A 49 3.13 3.63 19.71
N PRO A 50 3.24 4.87 19.19
CA PRO A 50 4.36 5.26 18.33
C PRO A 50 5.75 5.14 18.98
N ALA A 51 5.81 5.19 20.31
CA ALA A 51 7.06 5.08 21.09
C ALA A 51 7.30 3.67 21.65
N PHE A 52 6.50 2.67 21.25
CA PHE A 52 6.70 1.30 21.71
C PHE A 52 8.03 0.75 21.20
N ASN A 53 8.79 0.08 22.08
CA ASN A 53 10.06 -0.51 21.71
C ASN A 53 9.86 -1.93 21.18
N ASP A 54 9.85 -2.06 19.85
CA ASP A 54 9.78 -3.31 19.11
C ASP A 54 11.15 -3.83 18.64
N SER A 55 12.27 -3.31 19.20
CA SER A 55 13.63 -3.63 18.72
C SER A 55 13.97 -5.12 18.75
N VAL A 56 13.34 -5.90 19.63
CA VAL A 56 13.59 -7.33 19.81
C VAL A 56 12.64 -8.22 18.99
N TRP A 57 11.64 -7.65 18.31
CA TRP A 57 10.74 -8.40 17.45
C TRP A 57 11.46 -8.84 16.18
N ALA A 58 11.11 -10.03 15.68
CA ALA A 58 11.60 -10.49 14.40
C ALA A 58 11.07 -9.59 13.28
N ALA A 59 11.73 -9.57 12.12
CA ALA A 59 11.31 -8.79 10.96
C ALA A 59 11.31 -9.65 9.70
N GLY A 60 10.29 -9.48 8.87
CA GLY A 60 10.12 -10.27 7.64
C GLY A 60 9.16 -9.63 6.65
N ASN A 61 9.27 -9.99 5.38
CA ASN A 61 8.39 -9.47 4.34
C ASN A 61 7.02 -10.15 4.40
N ALA A 62 5.96 -9.40 4.09
CA ALA A 62 4.65 -9.97 3.85
C ALA A 62 4.64 -10.83 2.56
N GLN A 63 3.85 -11.91 2.48
CA GLN A 63 2.94 -12.44 3.50
C GLN A 63 3.67 -13.18 4.62
N LEU A 64 3.16 -13.04 5.85
CA LEU A 64 3.55 -13.84 7.01
C LEU A 64 2.49 -14.93 7.23
N GLY A 65 2.89 -16.13 7.66
CA GLY A 65 1.96 -17.25 7.87
C GLY A 65 2.66 -18.56 8.26
N TYR A 66 1.86 -19.62 8.42
CA TYR A 66 2.27 -20.90 9.03
C TYR A 66 2.54 -22.02 8.01
N GLY A 67 2.90 -21.68 6.77
CA GLY A 67 3.38 -22.61 5.76
C GLY A 67 2.30 -23.18 4.84
N ASP A 68 1.35 -22.36 4.40
CA ASP A 68 0.40 -22.74 3.34
C ASP A 68 1.00 -22.67 1.92
N GLY A 69 2.22 -22.13 1.81
CA GLY A 69 3.08 -22.26 0.63
C GLY A 69 3.22 -20.99 -0.20
N ASP A 70 2.59 -19.89 0.21
CA ASP A 70 2.75 -18.58 -0.44
C ASP A 70 3.42 -17.51 0.44
N GLU A 71 3.82 -17.88 1.66
CA GLU A 71 4.45 -16.96 2.59
C GLU A 71 5.86 -16.55 2.16
N ALA A 72 6.12 -15.23 2.22
CA ALA A 72 7.48 -14.73 2.13
C ALA A 72 8.23 -14.90 3.46
N THR A 73 7.50 -14.93 4.57
CA THR A 73 8.04 -15.19 5.92
C THR A 73 7.21 -16.27 6.59
N ILE A 74 7.78 -17.45 6.78
CA ILE A 74 7.19 -18.50 7.61
C ILE A 74 7.44 -18.15 9.08
N VAL A 75 6.38 -18.13 9.89
CA VAL A 75 6.43 -17.90 11.34
C VAL A 75 6.45 -19.23 12.10
N SER A 76 6.82 -19.20 13.39
CA SER A 76 7.04 -20.42 14.21
C SER A 76 6.18 -20.50 15.46
#